data_AF-A0A238J4J5-F1
#
_entry.id   AF-A0A238J4J5-F1
#
_cell.length_a   1.000
_cell.length_b   1.000
_cell.length_c   1.000
_cell.angle_alpha   90.00
_cell.angle_beta   90.00
_cell.angle_gamma   90.00
#
_symmetry.space_group_name_H-M   'P 1'
#
loop_
_entity.id
_entity.type
_entity.pdbx_description
1 polymer ?
#
loop_
_entity_poly.entity_id
_entity_poly.type
_entity_poly.pdbx_seq_one_letter_code
_entity_poly.pdbx_strand_id
1 'polypeptide(L)'
;MTDVETGGELSFYLSDANWFYEIGFAIMLDTIQRVLPAAMPQRYGQYEPMQGIVEDGDSTALVQDFKADPDIFMRAKTPFSWIFMSVPCDVVVAKWHPNHFLKQNFLATRVEFQLRPKAFETPALLDLMKALSKDLGVFYSELRREECPVKGWFWRGIPTGTPSAICIGAPYLDHWPEACARGVELAKDLVFLAPTRVDPRLPETPTELIDPEYESGPSVQDRKKYAPVFPFDIPAA
;
A
#
# COMPACT_ATOMS: atom_id res chain seq x y z
N MET A 1 -12.97 -12.33 -19.31
CA MET A 1 -12.75 -11.08 -18.56
C MET A 1 -12.81 -9.96 -19.56
N THR A 2 -13.86 -9.15 -19.55
CA THR A 2 -13.88 -7.89 -20.31
C THR A 2 -12.76 -7.01 -19.77
N ASP A 3 -11.91 -6.46 -20.65
CA ASP A 3 -10.89 -5.47 -20.30
C ASP A 3 -11.57 -4.33 -19.54
N VAL A 4 -11.46 -4.38 -18.21
CA VAL A 4 -11.72 -3.21 -17.39
C VAL A 4 -10.50 -2.34 -17.65
N GLU A 5 -10.68 -1.21 -18.32
CA GLU A 5 -9.64 -0.17 -18.39
C GLU A 5 -9.12 0.07 -16.96
N THR A 6 -7.94 -0.48 -16.67
CA THR A 6 -7.29 -0.31 -15.38
C THR A 6 -6.89 1.15 -15.30
N GLY A 7 -7.52 1.90 -14.39
CA GLY A 7 -7.38 3.35 -14.32
C GLY A 7 -6.16 3.82 -13.54
N GLY A 8 -5.46 2.91 -12.84
CA GLY A 8 -4.32 3.19 -11.98
C GLY A 8 -4.44 2.50 -10.62
N GLU A 9 -3.53 2.82 -9.70
CA GLU A 9 -3.48 2.24 -8.36
C GLU A 9 -3.16 3.30 -7.28
N LEU A 10 -3.73 3.11 -6.09
CA LEU A 10 -3.32 3.79 -4.87
C LEU A 10 -2.79 2.69 -3.92
N SER A 11 -1.50 2.74 -3.60
CA SER A 11 -0.81 1.70 -2.83
C SER A 11 -0.23 2.25 -1.53
N PHE A 12 -0.32 1.48 -0.45
CA PHE A 12 0.23 1.78 0.86
C PHE A 12 1.11 0.63 1.35
N TYR A 13 2.25 0.96 1.95
CA TYR A 13 3.21 -0.01 2.47
C TYR A 13 3.53 0.28 3.94
N LEU A 14 3.40 -0.76 4.77
CA LEU A 14 3.56 -0.70 6.23
C LEU A 14 4.55 -1.77 6.70
N SER A 15 5.32 -1.45 7.73
CA SER A 15 6.32 -2.35 8.31
C SER A 15 5.75 -3.29 9.37
N ASP A 16 4.72 -2.86 10.11
CA ASP A 16 4.13 -3.66 11.20
C ASP A 16 2.86 -4.39 10.74
N ALA A 17 3.05 -5.61 10.22
CA ALA A 17 1.94 -6.45 9.76
C ALA A 17 1.04 -6.96 10.88
N ASN A 18 1.61 -7.21 12.07
CA ASN A 18 0.83 -7.67 13.21
C ASN A 18 -0.03 -6.54 13.78
N TRP A 19 0.48 -5.31 13.86
CA TRP A 19 -0.34 -4.15 14.22
C TRP A 19 -1.46 -3.90 13.21
N PHE A 20 -1.18 -4.02 11.91
CA PHE A 20 -2.21 -3.87 10.88
C PHE A 20 -3.29 -4.95 11.01
N TYR A 21 -2.87 -6.20 11.19
CA TYR A 21 -3.77 -7.31 11.47
C TYR A 21 -4.59 -7.06 12.74
N GLU A 22 -3.96 -6.52 13.79
CA GLU A 22 -4.61 -6.34 15.08
C GLU A 22 -5.66 -5.24 15.10
N ILE A 23 -5.30 -4.06 14.58
CA ILE A 23 -6.13 -2.85 14.66
C ILE A 23 -6.11 -2.01 13.39
N GLY A 24 -5.01 -2.04 12.60
CA GLY A 24 -4.87 -1.18 11.44
C GLY A 24 -5.91 -1.40 10.34
N PHE A 25 -6.40 -2.63 10.15
CA PHE A 25 -7.47 -2.91 9.19
C PHE A 25 -8.78 -2.19 9.56
N ALA A 26 -9.16 -2.20 10.83
CA ALA A 26 -10.35 -1.49 11.29
C ALA A 26 -10.17 0.04 11.16
N ILE A 27 -8.98 0.56 11.48
CA ILE A 27 -8.63 1.98 11.29
C ILE A 27 -8.73 2.38 9.82
N MET A 28 -8.25 1.55 8.91
CA MET A 28 -8.36 1.79 7.47
C MET A 28 -9.81 1.98 7.03
N LEU A 29 -10.70 1.08 7.45
CA LEU A 29 -12.12 1.15 7.10
C LEU A 29 -12.81 2.37 7.70
N ASP A 30 -12.52 2.71 8.96
CA ASP A 30 -13.02 3.94 9.59
C ASP A 30 -12.55 5.20 8.85
N THR A 31 -11.27 5.25 8.45
CA THR A 31 -10.72 6.37 7.70
C THR A 31 -11.34 6.50 6.31
N ILE A 32 -11.62 5.38 5.62
CA ILE A 32 -12.36 5.41 4.35
C ILE A 32 -13.78 5.96 4.57
N GLN A 33 -14.51 5.43 5.54
CA GLN A 33 -15.87 5.85 5.87
C GLN A 33 -15.94 7.35 6.20
N ARG A 34 -14.95 7.86 6.93
CA ARG A 34 -14.87 9.26 7.34
C ARG A 34 -14.49 10.22 6.20
N VAL A 35 -13.52 9.84 5.38
CA VAL A 35 -12.92 10.77 4.38
C VAL A 35 -13.56 10.65 3.01
N LEU A 36 -13.85 9.42 2.57
CA LEU A 36 -14.44 9.15 1.26
C LEU A 36 -15.42 7.96 1.35
N PRO A 37 -16.59 8.13 2.00
CA PRO A 37 -17.51 7.03 2.29
C PRO A 37 -17.99 6.27 1.04
N ALA A 38 -18.06 6.94 -0.11
CA ALA A 38 -18.40 6.29 -1.38
C ALA A 38 -17.43 5.15 -1.76
N ALA A 39 -16.21 5.21 -1.24
CA ALA A 39 -15.13 4.27 -1.48
C ALA A 39 -15.14 3.06 -0.55
N MET A 40 -16.07 3.00 0.41
CA MET A 40 -16.20 1.85 1.29
C MET A 40 -16.40 0.56 0.49
N PRO A 41 -15.78 -0.56 0.92
CA PRO A 41 -16.13 -1.88 0.44
C PRO A 41 -17.65 -2.10 0.51
N GLN A 42 -18.21 -2.70 -0.53
CA GLN A 42 -19.62 -3.14 -0.54
C GLN A 42 -19.72 -4.65 -0.45
N ARG A 43 -18.71 -5.36 -0.96
CA ARG A 43 -18.60 -6.82 -0.94
C ARG A 43 -17.17 -7.23 -0.64
N TYR A 44 -17.02 -8.41 -0.06
CA TYR A 44 -15.72 -8.97 0.29
C TYR A 44 -15.77 -10.50 0.31
N GLY A 45 -14.61 -11.14 0.19
CA GLY A 45 -14.50 -12.59 0.27
C GLY A 45 -13.12 -13.10 -0.12
N GLN A 46 -12.97 -14.42 -0.10
CA GLN A 46 -11.73 -15.13 -0.44
C GLN A 46 -11.68 -15.60 -1.90
N TYR A 47 -12.83 -15.62 -2.57
CA TYR A 47 -12.97 -16.03 -3.96
C TYR A 47 -14.26 -15.45 -4.56
N GLU A 48 -14.34 -15.44 -5.89
CA GLU A 48 -15.55 -15.07 -6.61
C GLU A 48 -16.53 -16.24 -6.68
N PRO A 49 -17.84 -16.04 -6.41
CA PRO A 49 -18.49 -14.79 -6.03
C PRO A 49 -18.28 -14.42 -4.55
N MET A 50 -18.02 -13.15 -4.26
CA MET A 50 -17.82 -12.63 -2.89
C MET A 50 -18.94 -13.01 -1.92
N GLN A 51 -18.56 -13.49 -0.74
CA GLN A 51 -19.46 -14.08 0.26
C GLN A 51 -20.07 -13.02 1.21
N GLY A 52 -19.31 -11.97 1.53
CA GLY A 52 -19.70 -10.92 2.47
C GLY A 52 -20.28 -9.67 1.79
N ILE A 53 -21.12 -8.96 2.53
CA ILE A 53 -21.70 -7.66 2.17
C ILE A 53 -21.46 -6.68 3.33
N VAL A 54 -21.12 -5.45 3.00
CA VAL A 54 -21.09 -4.32 3.95
C VAL A 54 -22.36 -3.51 3.74
N GLU A 55 -23.26 -3.53 4.72
CA GLU A 55 -24.55 -2.82 4.67
C GLU A 55 -24.44 -1.51 5.46
N ASP A 56 -24.90 -0.41 4.87
CA ASP A 56 -24.94 0.93 5.50
C ASP A 56 -23.60 1.40 6.11
N GLY A 57 -22.47 0.91 5.59
CA GLY A 57 -21.13 1.23 6.07
C GLY A 57 -20.69 0.45 7.32
N ASP A 58 -21.53 -0.45 7.85
CA ASP A 58 -21.16 -1.32 8.97
C ASP A 58 -20.15 -2.39 8.52
N SER A 59 -18.91 -2.19 8.91
CA SER A 59 -17.79 -3.08 8.59
C SER A 59 -17.49 -4.11 9.68
N THR A 60 -18.34 -4.27 10.70
CA THR A 60 -18.09 -5.17 11.83
C THR A 60 -17.86 -6.61 11.37
N ALA A 61 -18.73 -7.15 10.49
CA ALA A 61 -18.58 -8.50 9.96
C ALA A 61 -17.32 -8.65 9.09
N LEU A 62 -16.99 -7.62 8.29
CA LEU A 62 -15.77 -7.59 7.47
C LEU A 62 -14.50 -7.65 8.35
N VAL A 63 -14.47 -6.91 9.45
CA VAL A 63 -13.36 -6.96 10.41
C VAL A 63 -13.25 -8.34 11.07
N GLN A 64 -14.38 -8.96 11.42
CA GLN A 64 -14.39 -10.31 12.00
C GLN A 64 -13.87 -11.37 11.01
N ASP A 65 -14.32 -11.33 9.76
CA ASP A 65 -13.89 -12.27 8.73
C ASP A 65 -12.41 -12.08 8.37
N PHE A 66 -11.92 -10.84 8.34
CA PHE A 66 -10.49 -10.54 8.18
C PHE A 66 -9.64 -11.15 9.30
N LYS A 67 -10.12 -11.16 10.54
CA LYS A 67 -9.43 -11.82 11.66
C LYS A 67 -9.36 -13.33 11.50
N ALA A 68 -10.37 -13.93 10.88
CA ALA A 68 -10.38 -15.37 10.62
C ALA A 68 -9.43 -15.76 9.49
N ASP A 69 -9.36 -14.95 8.42
CA ASP A 69 -8.42 -15.14 7.32
C ASP A 69 -8.05 -13.78 6.69
N PRO A 70 -6.81 -13.28 6.90
CA PRO A 70 -6.37 -11.98 6.38
C PRO A 70 -6.22 -11.90 4.85
N ASP A 71 -6.49 -12.99 4.13
CA ASP A 71 -6.44 -13.09 2.67
C ASP A 71 -7.83 -12.85 2.04
N ILE A 72 -8.45 -11.73 2.41
CA ILE A 72 -9.70 -11.27 1.80
C ILE A 72 -9.42 -10.16 0.78
N PHE A 73 -10.16 -10.18 -0.32
CA PHE A 73 -10.22 -9.07 -1.25
C PHE A 73 -11.59 -8.43 -1.22
N MET A 74 -11.63 -7.13 -1.49
CA MET A 74 -12.82 -6.30 -1.33
C MET A 74 -13.17 -5.63 -2.65
N ARG A 75 -14.47 -5.46 -2.90
CA ARG A 75 -14.98 -4.70 -4.03
C ARG A 75 -15.67 -3.45 -3.52
N ALA A 76 -15.22 -2.32 -4.03
CA ALA A 76 -15.84 -1.02 -3.80
C ALA A 76 -16.49 -0.52 -5.10
N LYS A 77 -17.38 0.47 -4.97
CA LYS A 77 -18.14 1.00 -6.13
C LYS A 77 -17.36 2.10 -6.85
N THR A 78 -17.05 3.16 -6.13
CA THR A 78 -16.38 4.37 -6.64
C THR A 78 -15.59 5.05 -5.52
N PRO A 79 -14.37 5.53 -5.76
CA PRO A 79 -13.68 5.59 -7.04
C PRO A 79 -12.92 4.31 -7.39
N PHE A 80 -12.96 3.30 -6.52
CA PHE A 80 -12.22 2.05 -6.67
C PHE A 80 -13.04 0.97 -7.37
N SER A 81 -12.35 0.01 -7.99
CA SER A 81 -12.93 -1.26 -8.45
C SER A 81 -12.70 -2.35 -7.42
N TRP A 82 -11.47 -2.48 -6.95
CA TRP A 82 -11.02 -3.52 -6.03
C TRP A 82 -10.09 -2.94 -4.99
N ILE A 83 -10.03 -3.63 -3.86
CA ILE A 83 -9.01 -3.41 -2.84
C ILE A 83 -8.38 -4.76 -2.54
N PHE A 84 -7.08 -4.85 -2.75
CA PHE A 84 -6.27 -6.02 -2.48
C PHE A 84 -5.38 -5.74 -1.28
N MET A 85 -5.12 -6.79 -0.51
CA MET A 85 -4.26 -6.70 0.64
C MET A 85 -3.29 -7.86 0.66
N SER A 86 -2.25 -7.65 1.44
CA SER A 86 -1.12 -8.53 1.53
C SER A 86 -0.56 -8.30 2.91
N VAL A 87 -0.97 -9.12 3.88
CA VAL A 87 -0.73 -8.89 5.30
C VAL A 87 0.12 -10.05 5.84
N PRO A 88 1.46 -9.93 5.82
CA PRO A 88 2.37 -10.98 6.26
C PRO A 88 2.45 -11.09 7.80
N CYS A 89 1.30 -11.14 8.48
CA CYS A 89 1.20 -11.28 9.93
C CYS A 89 1.43 -12.73 10.37
N ASP A 90 1.55 -12.94 11.69
CA ASP A 90 1.86 -14.26 12.26
C ASP A 90 0.86 -15.35 11.87
N VAL A 91 -0.43 -15.00 11.74
CA VAL A 91 -1.48 -15.93 11.30
C VAL A 91 -1.23 -16.42 9.88
N VAL A 92 -0.93 -15.50 8.96
CA VAL A 92 -0.61 -15.81 7.57
C VAL A 92 0.69 -16.59 7.51
N VAL A 93 1.73 -16.15 8.21
CA VAL A 93 3.01 -16.86 8.23
C VAL A 93 2.81 -18.28 8.76
N ALA A 94 2.10 -18.50 9.87
CA ALA A 94 1.86 -19.85 10.39
C ALA A 94 1.14 -20.77 9.39
N LYS A 95 0.23 -20.23 8.57
CA LYS A 95 -0.47 -20.95 7.49
C LYS A 95 0.48 -21.40 6.37
N TRP A 96 1.48 -20.58 6.03
CA TRP A 96 2.38 -20.82 4.88
C TRP A 96 3.78 -21.36 5.25
N HIS A 97 4.26 -21.11 6.47
CA HIS A 97 5.58 -21.45 7.00
C HIS A 97 5.96 -22.95 6.95
N PRO A 98 5.04 -23.92 7.10
CA PRO A 98 5.40 -25.33 6.95
C PRO A 98 5.95 -25.67 5.54
N ASN A 99 5.61 -24.85 4.55
CA ASN A 99 5.88 -25.11 3.14
C ASN A 99 6.90 -24.14 2.51
N HIS A 100 7.18 -23.00 3.14
CA HIS A 100 8.05 -21.97 2.56
C HIS A 100 8.93 -21.26 3.61
N PHE A 101 10.23 -21.20 3.35
CA PHE A 101 11.19 -20.40 4.15
C PHE A 101 11.04 -18.92 3.78
N LEU A 102 10.00 -18.27 4.28
CA LEU A 102 9.77 -16.83 4.09
C LEU A 102 10.63 -16.06 5.11
N LYS A 103 11.64 -15.31 4.64
CA LYS A 103 12.35 -14.35 5.50
C LYS A 103 11.42 -13.19 5.81
N GLN A 104 10.89 -13.14 7.03
CA GLN A 104 9.92 -12.13 7.47
C GLN A 104 10.45 -10.69 7.35
N ASN A 105 11.76 -10.49 7.49
CA ASN A 105 12.38 -9.15 7.51
C ASN A 105 12.28 -8.36 6.18
N PHE A 106 11.79 -8.99 5.10
CA PHE A 106 11.60 -8.33 3.80
C PHE A 106 10.12 -8.19 3.43
N LEU A 107 9.24 -8.64 4.32
CA LEU A 107 7.81 -8.62 4.10
C LEU A 107 7.25 -7.28 4.58
N ALA A 108 6.48 -6.63 3.72
CA ALA A 108 5.73 -5.43 4.06
C ALA A 108 4.24 -5.74 3.91
N THR A 109 3.43 -5.15 4.79
CA THR A 109 2.00 -5.10 4.53
C THR A 109 1.77 -4.18 3.34
N ARG A 110 1.01 -4.65 2.36
CA ARG A 110 0.61 -3.86 1.19
C ARG A 110 -0.91 -3.80 1.14
N VAL A 111 -1.44 -2.58 0.99
CA VAL A 111 -2.84 -2.32 0.68
C VAL A 111 -2.90 -1.61 -0.66
N GLU A 112 -3.57 -2.20 -1.64
CA GLU A 112 -3.69 -1.70 -3.01
C GLU A 112 -5.16 -1.41 -3.32
N PHE A 113 -5.46 -0.19 -3.75
CA PHE A 113 -6.76 0.19 -4.27
C PHE A 113 -6.66 0.35 -5.78
N GLN A 114 -7.38 -0.46 -6.54
CA GLN A 114 -7.47 -0.30 -7.99
C GLN A 114 -8.42 0.84 -8.34
N LEU A 115 -7.91 1.82 -9.07
CA LEU A 115 -8.61 3.05 -9.41
C LEU A 115 -9.33 2.91 -10.75
N ARG A 116 -10.51 3.52 -10.84
CA ARG A 116 -11.15 3.81 -12.13
C ARG A 116 -10.53 5.08 -12.73
N PRO A 117 -10.51 5.27 -14.06
CA PRO A 117 -9.90 6.45 -14.68
C PRO A 117 -10.40 7.80 -14.12
N LYS A 118 -11.70 7.91 -13.81
CA LYS A 118 -12.32 9.12 -13.23
C LYS A 118 -11.89 9.41 -11.78
N ALA A 119 -11.24 8.48 -11.10
CA ALA A 119 -10.78 8.66 -9.73
C ALA A 119 -9.80 9.85 -9.60
N PHE A 120 -8.95 10.06 -10.61
CA PHE A 120 -7.94 11.13 -10.63
C PHE A 120 -8.55 12.54 -10.74
N GLU A 121 -9.84 12.64 -11.06
CA GLU A 121 -10.58 13.90 -11.09
C GLU A 121 -11.19 14.24 -9.72
N THR A 122 -11.08 13.33 -8.74
CA THR A 122 -11.69 13.47 -7.41
C THR A 122 -10.68 14.01 -6.40
N PRO A 123 -10.77 15.29 -5.94
CA PRO A 123 -9.82 15.86 -5.00
C PRO A 123 -9.74 15.08 -3.68
N ALA A 124 -10.87 14.53 -3.22
CA ALA A 124 -10.96 13.73 -2.01
C ALA A 124 -10.12 12.44 -2.06
N LEU A 125 -9.64 12.01 -3.23
CA LEU A 125 -8.70 10.89 -3.34
C LEU A 125 -7.36 11.22 -2.68
N LEU A 126 -6.85 12.44 -2.87
CA LEU A 126 -5.60 12.87 -2.21
C LEU A 126 -5.81 13.06 -0.70
N ASP A 127 -6.99 13.53 -0.29
CA ASP A 127 -7.32 13.64 1.14
C ASP A 127 -7.40 12.27 1.81
N LEU A 128 -7.99 11.28 1.13
CA LEU A 128 -8.01 9.89 1.58
C LEU A 128 -6.59 9.32 1.66
N MET A 129 -5.76 9.53 0.63
CA MET A 129 -4.36 9.09 0.63
C MET A 129 -3.59 9.66 1.82
N LYS A 130 -3.70 10.96 2.09
CA LYS A 130 -3.03 11.60 3.24
C LYS A 130 -3.52 11.02 4.57
N ALA A 131 -4.84 10.91 4.73
CA ALA A 131 -5.45 10.41 5.96
C ALA A 131 -5.04 8.95 6.22
N LEU A 132 -5.16 8.07 5.24
CA LEU A 132 -4.71 6.67 5.37
C LEU A 132 -3.22 6.58 5.64
N SER A 133 -2.39 7.36 4.95
CA SER A 133 -0.93 7.35 5.17
C SER A 133 -0.57 7.70 6.61
N LYS A 134 -1.25 8.71 7.16
CA LYS A 134 -1.07 9.13 8.55
C LYS A 134 -1.62 8.12 9.54
N ASP A 135 -2.88 7.71 9.39
CA ASP A 135 -3.59 6.87 10.36
C ASP A 135 -3.03 5.44 10.40
N LEU A 136 -2.43 4.98 9.29
CA LEU A 136 -1.78 3.67 9.19
C LEU A 136 -0.28 3.70 9.49
N GLY A 137 0.33 4.88 9.68
CA GLY A 137 1.77 4.98 9.92
C GLY A 137 2.62 4.39 8.78
N VAL A 138 2.27 4.72 7.53
CA VAL A 138 2.96 4.14 6.35
C VAL A 138 4.40 4.63 6.27
N PHE A 139 5.31 3.78 5.83
CA PHE A 139 6.66 4.22 5.46
C PHE A 139 6.72 4.71 4.01
N TYR A 140 5.80 4.23 3.16
CA TYR A 140 5.66 4.67 1.78
C TYR A 140 4.22 4.48 1.29
N SER A 141 3.72 5.43 0.51
CA SER A 141 2.50 5.25 -0.28
C SER A 141 2.60 6.03 -1.58
N GLU A 142 1.88 5.59 -2.60
CA GLU A 142 1.88 6.25 -3.91
C GLU A 142 0.52 6.17 -4.61
N LEU A 143 0.26 7.17 -5.45
CA LEU A 143 -0.87 7.23 -6.36
C LEU A 143 -0.33 7.20 -7.80
N ARG A 144 -0.73 6.22 -8.60
CA ARG A 144 -0.25 6.01 -9.98
C ARG A 144 -1.41 5.88 -10.95
N ARG A 145 -1.24 6.43 -12.17
CA ARG A 145 -2.18 6.21 -13.29
C ARG A 145 -2.00 4.86 -13.98
N GLU A 146 -0.90 4.20 -13.67
CA GLU A 146 -0.52 2.89 -14.17
C GLU A 146 -0.47 1.89 -13.01
N GLU A 147 -0.36 0.63 -13.34
CA GLU A 147 -0.13 -0.45 -12.39
C GLU A 147 1.19 -0.23 -11.61
N CYS A 148 1.20 -0.52 -10.31
CA CYS A 148 2.43 -0.52 -9.51
C CYS A 148 3.26 -1.78 -9.87
N PRO A 149 4.56 -1.64 -10.19
CA PRO A 149 5.41 -2.77 -10.55
C PRO A 149 5.70 -3.69 -9.35
N VAL A 150 5.58 -3.19 -8.11
CA VAL A 150 5.76 -4.01 -6.90
C VAL A 150 4.55 -4.92 -6.72
N LYS A 151 4.79 -6.23 -6.77
CA LYS A 151 3.77 -7.27 -6.60
C LYS A 151 4.03 -8.11 -5.37
N GLY A 152 2.97 -8.40 -4.63
CA GLY A 152 3.00 -9.28 -3.46
C GLY A 152 3.57 -8.64 -2.20
N TRP A 153 4.14 -9.48 -1.33
CA TRP A 153 4.48 -9.12 0.06
C TRP A 153 5.92 -8.65 0.22
N PHE A 154 6.78 -8.86 -0.78
CA PHE A 154 8.19 -8.52 -0.70
C PHE A 154 8.42 -7.07 -1.10
N TRP A 155 8.81 -6.25 -0.13
CA TRP A 155 9.30 -4.92 -0.44
C TRP A 155 10.73 -5.00 -0.94
N ARG A 156 11.04 -4.31 -2.04
CA ARG A 156 12.37 -4.31 -2.67
C ARG A 156 12.97 -2.93 -2.82
N GLY A 157 12.17 -1.89 -2.68
CA GLY A 157 12.58 -0.52 -2.93
C GLY A 157 11.41 0.26 -3.49
N ILE A 158 11.65 1.53 -3.73
CA ILE A 158 10.67 2.46 -4.28
C ILE A 158 10.46 2.13 -5.76
N PRO A 159 9.21 1.90 -6.20
CA PRO A 159 8.87 1.61 -7.58
C PRO A 159 9.42 2.62 -8.60
N THR A 160 9.95 2.14 -9.72
CA THR A 160 10.35 2.98 -10.86
C THR A 160 9.15 3.56 -11.58
N GLY A 161 9.28 4.77 -12.13
CA GLY A 161 8.22 5.49 -12.85
C GLY A 161 7.78 6.77 -12.14
N THR A 162 6.76 7.44 -12.68
CA THR A 162 6.34 8.77 -12.22
C THR A 162 4.99 8.70 -11.51
N PRO A 163 4.95 8.54 -10.17
CA PRO A 163 3.70 8.63 -9.45
C PRO A 163 3.08 10.03 -9.56
N SER A 164 1.76 10.10 -9.41
CA SER A 164 1.00 11.35 -9.34
C SER A 164 1.06 12.00 -7.96
N ALA A 165 1.29 11.23 -6.90
CA ALA A 165 1.54 11.70 -5.54
C ALA A 165 2.22 10.59 -4.73
N ILE A 166 2.95 10.96 -3.68
CA ILE A 166 3.63 10.03 -2.76
C ILE A 166 3.52 10.51 -1.32
N CYS A 167 3.54 9.58 -0.37
CA CYS A 167 3.94 9.85 1.02
C CYS A 167 5.21 9.07 1.31
N ILE A 168 6.13 9.69 2.05
CA ILE A 168 7.40 9.12 2.44
C ILE A 168 7.53 9.28 3.96
N GLY A 169 7.76 8.17 4.66
CA GLY A 169 8.08 8.15 6.08
C GLY A 169 9.49 7.60 6.33
N ALA A 170 9.84 7.35 7.58
CA ALA A 170 11.10 6.71 7.94
C ALA A 170 11.23 5.30 7.30
N PRO A 171 12.43 4.88 6.87
CA PRO A 171 13.70 5.62 6.96
C PRO A 171 13.98 6.52 5.76
N TYR A 172 13.10 6.59 4.77
CA TYR A 172 13.38 7.28 3.51
C TYR A 172 13.57 8.79 3.65
N LEU A 173 13.08 9.40 4.74
CA LEU A 173 13.27 10.82 5.00
C LEU A 173 14.74 11.24 5.03
N ASP A 174 15.60 10.44 5.65
CA ASP A 174 17.03 10.73 5.76
C ASP A 174 17.78 10.54 4.44
N HIS A 175 17.21 9.74 3.53
CA HIS A 175 17.82 9.36 2.28
C HIS A 175 17.21 10.06 1.06
N TRP A 176 16.15 10.83 1.25
CA TRP A 176 15.49 11.60 0.19
C TRP A 176 15.26 13.06 0.60
N PRO A 177 16.35 13.84 0.83
CA PRO A 177 16.26 15.19 1.36
C PRO A 177 15.49 16.15 0.46
N GLU A 178 15.54 15.96 -0.86
CA GLU A 178 14.78 16.77 -1.81
C GLU A 178 13.27 16.60 -1.61
N ALA A 179 12.79 15.38 -1.37
CA ALA A 179 11.39 15.12 -1.09
C ALA A 179 10.96 15.74 0.24
N CYS A 180 11.81 15.67 1.26
CA CYS A 180 11.55 16.34 2.54
C CYS A 180 11.47 17.86 2.40
N ALA A 181 12.34 18.47 1.60
CA ALA A 181 12.38 19.92 1.40
C ALA A 181 11.17 20.45 0.60
N ARG A 182 10.62 19.66 -0.31
CA ARG A 182 9.53 20.05 -1.21
C ARG A 182 8.15 19.62 -0.72
N GLY A 183 8.08 18.62 0.13
CA GLY A 183 6.83 18.07 0.63
C GLY A 183 6.21 18.85 1.79
N VAL A 184 5.00 18.41 2.16
CA VAL A 184 4.26 18.92 3.32
C VAL A 184 4.26 17.86 4.39
N GLU A 185 4.70 18.20 5.59
CA GLU A 185 4.63 17.31 6.75
C GLU A 185 3.17 17.01 7.10
N LEU A 186 2.79 15.72 7.09
CA LEU A 186 1.44 15.26 7.47
C LEU A 186 1.36 14.90 8.96
N ALA A 187 2.46 14.37 9.48
CA ALA A 187 2.68 13.96 10.85
C ALA A 187 4.20 13.92 11.08
N LYS A 188 4.58 13.77 12.35
CA LYS A 188 5.98 13.54 12.71
C LYS A 188 6.52 12.36 11.88
N ASP A 189 7.65 12.59 11.20
CA ASP A 189 8.33 11.60 10.38
C ASP A 189 7.49 11.07 9.19
N LEU A 190 6.58 11.89 8.64
CA LEU A 190 5.80 11.57 7.43
C LEU A 190 5.57 12.82 6.55
N VAL A 191 6.04 12.76 5.31
CA VAL A 191 5.96 13.85 4.33
C VAL A 191 5.11 13.44 3.13
N PHE A 192 4.23 14.33 2.68
CA PHE A 192 3.42 14.17 1.46
C PHE A 192 3.90 15.06 0.33
N LEU A 193 3.93 14.53 -0.88
CA LEU A 193 4.25 15.25 -2.11
C LEU A 193 3.22 15.00 -3.19
N ALA A 194 2.81 16.07 -3.86
CA ALA A 194 2.04 16.01 -5.10
C ALA A 194 2.45 17.20 -5.99
N PRO A 195 2.40 17.05 -7.33
CA PRO A 195 2.59 18.15 -8.26
C PRO A 195 1.68 19.33 -7.94
N THR A 196 2.24 20.53 -8.02
CA THR A 196 1.52 21.80 -7.88
C THR A 196 1.57 22.58 -9.20
N ARG A 197 0.88 23.73 -9.26
CA ARG A 197 0.99 24.62 -10.43
C ARG A 197 2.38 25.23 -10.59
N VAL A 198 3.10 25.41 -9.50
CA VAL A 198 4.45 26.03 -9.49
C VAL A 198 5.52 24.97 -9.68
N ASP A 199 5.26 23.77 -9.19
CA ASP A 199 6.19 22.64 -9.21
C ASP A 199 5.48 21.39 -9.75
N PRO A 200 5.48 21.19 -11.09
CA PRO A 200 4.60 20.22 -11.73
C PRO A 200 5.15 18.79 -11.73
N ARG A 201 6.31 18.54 -11.12
CA ARG A 201 6.95 17.22 -11.10
C ARG A 201 7.25 16.82 -9.68
N LEU A 202 7.26 15.53 -9.38
CA LEU A 202 7.84 15.04 -8.13
C LEU A 202 9.38 15.03 -8.23
N PRO A 203 10.11 15.06 -7.11
CA PRO A 203 11.55 14.79 -7.12
C PRO A 203 11.82 13.40 -7.71
N GLU A 204 12.96 13.25 -8.37
CA GLU A 204 13.40 11.93 -8.83
C GLU A 204 13.77 11.06 -7.63
N THR A 205 13.40 9.78 -7.70
CA THR A 205 13.78 8.79 -6.68
C THR A 205 15.30 8.57 -6.73
N PRO A 206 16.04 8.74 -5.62
CA PRO A 206 17.47 8.44 -5.57
C PRO A 206 17.72 6.97 -5.95
N THR A 207 18.77 6.71 -6.73
CA THR A 207 19.06 5.38 -7.29
C THR A 207 19.20 4.30 -6.22
N GLU A 208 19.71 4.67 -5.05
CA GLU A 208 19.87 3.80 -3.88
C GLU A 208 18.56 3.41 -3.18
N LEU A 209 17.44 4.08 -3.51
CA LEU A 209 16.11 3.77 -2.97
C LEU A 209 15.28 2.93 -3.94
N ILE A 210 15.63 2.94 -5.23
CA ILE A 210 14.85 2.33 -6.31
C ILE A 210 14.81 0.80 -6.15
N ASP A 211 13.64 0.20 -6.38
CA ASP A 211 13.53 -1.25 -6.61
C ASP A 211 14.39 -1.62 -7.82
N PRO A 212 15.45 -2.46 -7.67
CA PRO A 212 16.47 -2.68 -8.69
C PRO A 212 16.00 -3.36 -9.99
N GLU A 213 14.69 -3.49 -10.20
CA GLU A 213 13.99 -4.14 -11.30
C GLU A 213 14.40 -5.62 -11.49
N TYR A 214 13.41 -6.50 -11.50
CA TYR A 214 13.66 -7.93 -11.46
C TYR A 214 13.96 -8.51 -12.84
N GLU A 215 15.22 -8.90 -13.09
CA GLU A 215 15.55 -9.95 -14.07
C GLU A 215 15.51 -11.32 -13.35
N SER A 216 14.80 -12.29 -13.93
CA SER A 216 14.32 -13.51 -13.28
C SER A 216 15.36 -14.39 -12.54
N GLY A 217 15.04 -14.87 -11.32
CA GLY A 217 15.73 -15.97 -10.61
C GLY A 217 15.33 -16.15 -9.13
N PRO A 218 15.25 -17.38 -8.58
CA PRO A 218 14.36 -17.75 -7.46
C PRO A 218 14.86 -17.53 -6.02
N SER A 219 15.95 -16.80 -5.77
CA SER A 219 16.43 -16.62 -4.39
C SER A 219 16.10 -15.23 -3.82
N VAL A 220 15.17 -15.18 -2.87
CA VAL A 220 14.90 -14.05 -1.95
C VAL A 220 16.15 -13.72 -1.09
N GLN A 221 17.17 -14.58 -1.09
CA GLN A 221 18.37 -14.41 -0.27
C GLN A 221 19.41 -13.47 -0.88
N ASP A 222 19.28 -13.09 -2.15
CA ASP A 222 20.23 -12.21 -2.82
C ASP A 222 19.98 -10.74 -2.47
N ARG A 223 20.86 -10.15 -1.64
CA ARG A 223 20.79 -8.75 -1.22
C ARG A 223 20.80 -7.77 -2.40
N LYS A 224 21.35 -8.15 -3.56
CA LYS A 224 21.35 -7.31 -4.77
C LYS A 224 19.95 -7.10 -5.36
N LYS A 225 18.95 -7.84 -4.88
CA LYS A 225 17.54 -7.72 -5.28
C LYS A 225 16.75 -6.69 -4.48
N TYR A 226 17.44 -5.96 -3.59
CA TYR A 226 16.85 -4.95 -2.74
C TYR A 226 17.60 -3.64 -2.91
N ALA A 227 16.89 -2.53 -2.79
CA ALA A 227 17.44 -1.20 -2.68
C ALA A 227 18.51 -1.16 -1.57
N PRO A 228 19.67 -0.53 -1.81
CA PRO A 228 20.71 -0.35 -0.81
C PRO A 228 20.20 0.26 0.51
N VAL A 229 19.27 1.19 0.43
CA VAL A 229 18.53 1.71 1.58
C VAL A 229 17.23 0.94 1.69
N PHE A 230 17.12 0.16 2.77
CA PHE A 230 16.00 -0.73 3.00
C PHE A 230 15.24 -0.31 4.25
N PRO A 231 13.89 -0.29 4.26
CA PRO A 231 13.12 0.16 5.41
C PRO A 231 13.19 -0.77 6.62
N PHE A 232 13.83 -1.93 6.47
CA PHE A 232 13.98 -2.91 7.52
C PHE A 232 15.46 -3.06 7.86
N ASP A 233 15.79 -2.92 9.15
CA ASP A 233 17.13 -3.21 9.65
C ASP A 233 17.41 -4.70 9.42
N ILE A 234 18.24 -5.02 8.43
CA ILE A 234 18.75 -6.38 8.23
C ILE A 234 20.05 -6.46 9.03
N PRO A 235 20.12 -7.27 10.11
CA PRO A 235 21.38 -7.52 10.78
C PRO A 235 22.44 -7.93 9.75
N ALA A 236 23.67 -7.44 9.91
CA ALA A 236 24.79 -7.96 9.12
C ALA A 236 24.86 -9.48 9.33
N ALA A 237 24.83 -10.22 8.22
CA ALA A 237 24.93 -11.67 8.22
C ALA A 237 26.32 -12.14 8.67
#